data_AF-A0A931DP82-F1
#
_entry.id   AF-A0A931DP82-F1
#
_cell.length_a   1.000
_cell.length_b   1.000
_cell.length_c   1.000
_cell.angle_alpha   90.00
_cell.angle_beta   90.00
_cell.angle_gamma   90.00
#
_symmetry.space_group_name_H-M   'P 1'
#
loop_
_entity.id
_entity.type
_entity.pdbx_description
1 polymer ?
#
loop_
_entity_poly.entity_id
_entity_poly.type
_entity_poly.pdbx_seq_one_letter_code
_entity_poly.pdbx_strand_id
1 'polypeptide(L)'
;MGLSRSYTKGERGESAISYVAVSLLLAGVVAAVVSVAGLDDQVLRSISCSVAKITSEKCKVPDAPPVSGAPAAGSTPPPLDADGYWDLLCRQQQFHCDDWDPSRGLSCNDHNVVTVYRYYADLYLRNPELQWAGMASLAGGLVYGGMQDLHVLRKLSRDVREEVLRKRFPMMPNELIAAIAGATEEELEFFEDKFVAMHKQIFRDLGWQHLAYDRGGIEEIRRLADAGQIPRATLEAWEDIASGDPQRVSRGNEALLYREQKTILQDDYDEMKNHHGLLGLAVTYMMGQTSESPIPGGRPFRDVVNELATVDLPDQICLTPWGPCQSIPVDDITLRAPIATGNIATFDSRWKWISEDMLPRYQELLRTDPDRIRREVGRQPGDRAAEGRLIPIGYNPRDGVC
;
A
#
# COMPACT_ATOMS: atom_id res chain seq x y z
N MET A 1 51.30 14.71 43.73
CA MET A 1 51.34 14.91 45.20
C MET A 1 49.93 14.68 45.69
N GLY A 2 49.59 13.71 46.55
CA GLY A 2 50.28 13.30 47.79
C GLY A 2 49.41 13.84 48.94
N LEU A 3 48.40 13.12 49.43
CA LEU A 3 48.42 11.98 50.36
C LEU A 3 47.80 12.40 51.72
N SER A 4 47.04 11.46 52.31
CA SER A 4 46.96 11.16 53.76
C SER A 4 46.10 12.11 54.66
N ARG A 5 45.30 11.69 55.67
CA ARG A 5 44.93 10.42 56.37
C ARG A 5 43.76 10.75 57.36
N SER A 6 43.03 9.89 58.11
CA SER A 6 42.73 8.44 58.09
C SER A 6 41.79 8.00 59.24
N TYR A 7 40.88 7.04 58.98
CA TYR A 7 40.30 6.06 59.98
C TYR A 7 39.36 6.65 61.07
N THR A 8 38.44 5.93 61.76
CA THR A 8 38.01 4.50 61.92
C THR A 8 36.48 4.51 62.17
N LYS A 9 35.60 3.57 61.74
CA LYS A 9 35.48 2.09 61.82
C LYS A 9 34.77 1.55 63.09
N GLY A 10 33.61 0.91 62.90
CA GLY A 10 32.95 -0.04 63.83
C GLY A 10 31.46 0.29 64.12
N GLU A 11 30.50 -0.63 64.20
CA GLU A 11 30.50 -2.08 63.87
C GLU A 11 29.11 -2.58 63.38
N ARG A 12 29.19 -3.52 62.43
CA ARG A 12 28.36 -4.71 62.14
C ARG A 12 27.01 -4.95 62.85
N GLY A 13 26.01 -5.20 62.01
CA GLY A 13 25.05 -6.29 62.18
C GLY A 13 25.02 -7.14 60.89
N GLU A 14 25.32 -8.44 60.99
CA GLU A 14 25.40 -9.38 59.85
C GLU A 14 24.25 -10.39 59.86
N SER A 15 23.53 -10.53 58.74
CA SER A 15 22.76 -11.72 58.33
C SER A 15 22.21 -11.45 56.92
N ALA A 16 22.87 -11.80 55.81
CA ALA A 16 23.32 -13.10 55.32
C ALA A 16 22.19 -13.97 54.72
N ILE A 17 22.29 -14.22 53.41
CA ILE A 17 21.78 -15.37 52.64
C ILE A 17 20.27 -15.44 52.36
N SER A 18 19.90 -15.09 51.11
CA SER A 18 19.32 -16.09 50.17
C SER A 18 19.28 -15.59 48.72
N TYR A 19 19.99 -16.31 47.85
CA TYR A 19 19.92 -16.20 46.38
C TYR A 19 18.87 -17.22 45.87
N VAL A 20 17.60 -16.82 45.78
CA VAL A 20 16.50 -17.54 45.10
C VAL A 20 15.45 -16.47 44.70
N ALA A 21 14.92 -16.35 43.49
CA ALA A 21 14.96 -17.22 42.32
C ALA A 21 15.35 -16.49 41.02
N VAL A 22 16.19 -17.13 40.22
CA VAL A 22 16.13 -17.09 38.75
C VAL A 22 15.25 -18.28 38.32
N SER A 23 14.58 -18.18 37.16
CA SER A 23 13.81 -19.24 36.50
C SER A 23 12.43 -19.59 37.08
N LEU A 24 11.38 -19.23 36.32
CA LEU A 24 10.08 -19.90 36.08
C LEU A 24 9.13 -18.80 35.51
N LEU A 25 8.60 -18.86 34.28
CA LEU A 25 8.47 -19.97 33.33
C LEU A 25 8.95 -19.60 31.92
N LEU A 26 9.91 -20.38 31.42
CA LEU A 26 10.13 -20.60 29.99
C LEU A 26 10.25 -22.11 29.79
N ALA A 27 9.11 -22.79 29.78
CA ALA A 27 8.99 -24.23 29.55
C ALA A 27 7.56 -24.51 29.01
N GLY A 28 7.45 -24.68 27.69
CA GLY A 28 6.13 -24.80 27.05
C GLY A 28 6.12 -24.68 25.51
N VAL A 29 7.22 -25.06 24.84
CA VAL A 29 7.16 -25.34 23.39
C VAL A 29 6.84 -26.83 23.23
N VAL A 30 6.06 -27.15 22.19
CA VAL A 30 5.58 -28.47 21.74
C VAL A 30 4.19 -28.90 22.30
N ALA A 31 3.31 -29.20 21.34
CA ALA A 31 2.01 -29.91 21.43
C ALA A 31 0.76 -29.16 21.91
N ALA A 32 0.17 -28.36 21.01
CA ALA A 32 -1.29 -28.23 20.87
C ALA A 32 -1.71 -27.86 19.43
N VAL A 33 -1.91 -28.88 18.59
CA VAL A 33 -2.89 -28.83 17.50
C VAL A 33 -4.28 -29.05 18.13
N VAL A 34 -5.39 -28.66 17.45
CA VAL A 34 -6.80 -28.66 17.93
C VAL A 34 -7.18 -27.34 18.64
N SER A 35 -8.24 -26.61 18.28
CA SER A 35 -9.18 -26.70 17.14
C SER A 35 -9.73 -25.32 16.79
N VAL A 36 -9.92 -25.01 15.50
CA VAL A 36 -10.82 -23.92 15.09
C VAL A 36 -12.22 -24.51 14.97
N ALA A 37 -12.99 -24.46 16.07
CA ALA A 37 -14.38 -24.88 16.12
C ALA A 37 -15.15 -23.91 17.04
N GLY A 38 -15.86 -22.96 16.44
CA GLY A 38 -16.48 -21.85 17.17
C GLY A 38 -17.17 -20.81 16.28
N LEU A 39 -17.60 -21.19 15.09
CA LEU A 39 -18.55 -20.45 14.26
C LEU A 39 -19.68 -21.41 13.87
N ASP A 40 -20.91 -20.91 13.90
CA ASP A 40 -22.12 -21.73 13.89
C ASP A 40 -22.32 -22.45 12.54
N ASP A 41 -22.42 -23.78 12.59
CA ASP A 41 -22.56 -24.67 11.44
C ASP A 41 -23.93 -24.51 10.74
N GLN A 42 -24.87 -23.74 11.30
CA GLN A 42 -26.09 -23.33 10.58
C GLN A 42 -25.85 -22.21 9.55
N VAL A 43 -24.94 -21.26 9.81
CA VAL A 43 -24.72 -20.09 8.92
C VAL A 43 -23.99 -20.50 7.64
N LEU A 44 -23.06 -21.46 7.73
CA LEU A 44 -22.33 -21.98 6.56
C LEU A 44 -23.20 -22.91 5.68
N ARG A 45 -24.27 -23.49 6.22
CA ARG A 45 -25.13 -24.45 5.50
C ARG A 45 -26.24 -23.80 4.67
N SER A 46 -26.60 -22.53 4.88
CA SER A 46 -27.56 -21.84 4.01
C SER A 46 -26.95 -21.29 2.72
N ILE A 47 -25.63 -21.34 2.55
CA ILE A 47 -24.91 -20.83 1.37
C ILE A 47 -24.54 -21.96 0.38
N SER A 48 -24.56 -23.23 0.80
CA SER A 48 -24.30 -24.39 -0.08
C SER A 48 -25.57 -25.07 -0.59
N CYS A 49 -26.34 -24.39 -1.45
CA CYS A 49 -27.42 -25.05 -2.19
C CYS A 49 -27.77 -24.42 -3.55
N SER A 50 -26.80 -24.32 -4.47
CA SER A 50 -27.04 -24.07 -5.92
C SER A 50 -25.91 -24.54 -6.86
N VAL A 51 -25.11 -25.54 -6.47
CA VAL A 51 -24.05 -26.11 -7.35
C VAL A 51 -24.23 -27.64 -7.50
N ALA A 52 -25.26 -28.04 -8.26
CA ALA A 52 -25.42 -29.41 -8.76
C ALA A 52 -26.36 -29.42 -10.00
N LYS A 53 -25.79 -29.81 -11.16
CA LYS A 53 -26.24 -29.57 -12.57
C LYS A 53 -25.67 -28.26 -13.10
N ILE A 54 -24.85 -28.22 -14.15
CA ILE A 54 -24.91 -29.03 -15.38
C ILE A 54 -23.59 -29.79 -15.62
N THR A 55 -23.69 -31.09 -15.87
CA THR A 55 -22.61 -31.91 -16.44
C THR A 55 -22.68 -31.91 -17.95
N SER A 56 -21.51 -31.85 -18.61
CA SER A 56 -21.22 -32.33 -19.97
C SER A 56 -22.16 -31.91 -21.11
N GLU A 57 -21.74 -30.93 -21.91
CA GLU A 57 -21.53 -31.15 -23.37
C GLU A 57 -20.74 -30.00 -24.02
N LYS A 58 -19.85 -30.36 -24.95
CA LYS A 58 -19.28 -29.50 -26.03
C LYS A 58 -18.45 -28.26 -25.64
N CYS A 59 -17.25 -28.48 -25.08
CA CYS A 59 -16.13 -27.60 -25.39
C CYS A 59 -15.65 -27.86 -26.83
N LYS A 60 -16.15 -27.07 -27.79
CA LYS A 60 -15.45 -26.83 -29.07
C LYS A 60 -14.79 -25.46 -28.98
N VAL A 61 -13.47 -25.43 -29.03
CA VAL A 61 -12.71 -24.21 -29.28
C VAL A 61 -13.04 -23.77 -30.71
N PRO A 62 -13.47 -22.52 -30.95
CA PRO A 62 -13.54 -21.98 -32.32
C PRO A 62 -12.13 -21.84 -32.86
N ASP A 63 -11.87 -22.33 -34.08
CA ASP A 63 -10.61 -22.06 -34.75
C ASP A 63 -10.39 -20.54 -34.86
N ALA A 64 -9.18 -20.08 -34.55
CA ALA A 64 -8.83 -18.67 -34.67
C ALA A 64 -9.05 -18.22 -36.14
N PRO A 65 -9.62 -17.03 -36.38
CA PRO A 65 -9.78 -16.52 -37.73
C PRO A 65 -8.39 -16.44 -38.41
N PRO A 66 -8.28 -16.80 -39.70
CA PRO A 66 -7.00 -16.76 -40.39
C PRO A 66 -6.47 -15.34 -40.39
N VAL A 67 -5.22 -15.17 -39.94
CA VAL A 67 -4.50 -13.88 -39.98
C VAL A 67 -4.32 -13.47 -41.45
N SER A 68 -5.22 -12.64 -41.96
CA SER A 68 -5.21 -12.21 -43.35
C SER A 68 -4.21 -11.07 -43.53
N GLY A 69 -3.18 -11.31 -44.33
CA GLY A 69 -2.20 -10.30 -44.74
C GLY A 69 -0.85 -10.46 -44.06
N ALA A 70 0.04 -11.24 -44.68
CA ALA A 70 1.47 -11.04 -44.47
C ALA A 70 1.81 -9.62 -44.97
N PRO A 71 2.50 -8.77 -44.19
CA PRO A 71 2.89 -7.44 -44.65
C PRO A 71 3.85 -7.58 -45.84
N ALA A 72 3.73 -6.68 -46.81
CA ALA A 72 4.62 -6.62 -47.95
C ALA A 72 6.07 -6.44 -47.46
N ALA A 73 6.98 -7.31 -47.88
CA ALA A 73 8.38 -7.23 -47.51
C ALA A 73 9.02 -5.96 -48.10
N GLY A 74 9.41 -5.00 -47.27
CA GLY A 74 10.19 -3.85 -47.71
C GLY A 74 10.17 -2.61 -46.81
N SER A 75 9.10 -2.37 -46.04
CA SER A 75 9.04 -1.22 -45.11
C SER A 75 9.21 -1.67 -43.66
N THR A 76 10.20 -1.10 -42.98
CA THR A 76 10.20 -1.08 -41.50
C THR A 76 8.93 -0.38 -41.03
N PRO A 77 8.16 -0.95 -40.08
CA PRO A 77 7.02 -0.25 -39.51
C PRO A 77 7.44 1.12 -38.96
N PRO A 78 6.57 2.16 -39.01
CA PRO A 78 6.88 3.43 -38.37
C PRO A 78 7.15 3.21 -36.86
N PRO A 79 8.07 3.97 -36.24
CA PRO A 79 8.25 3.95 -34.80
C PRO A 79 6.92 4.21 -34.07
N LEU A 80 6.66 3.47 -33.01
CA LEU A 80 5.40 3.56 -32.27
C LEU A 80 5.29 4.91 -31.55
N ASP A 81 4.11 5.52 -31.56
CA ASP A 81 3.73 6.61 -30.67
C ASP A 81 3.17 6.05 -29.34
N ALA A 82 2.73 6.94 -28.45
CA ALA A 82 2.16 6.58 -27.15
C ALA A 82 0.96 5.62 -27.28
N ASP A 83 0.07 5.87 -28.24
CA ASP A 83 -1.07 4.99 -28.53
C ASP A 83 -0.59 3.63 -29.09
N GLY A 84 0.38 3.63 -30.01
CA GLY A 84 1.00 2.40 -30.53
C GLY A 84 1.71 1.57 -29.45
N TYR A 85 2.33 2.21 -28.45
CA TYR A 85 2.90 1.54 -27.27
C TYR A 85 1.83 1.05 -26.30
N TRP A 86 0.76 1.82 -26.09
CA TRP A 86 -0.38 1.41 -25.28
C TRP A 86 -1.05 0.17 -25.86
N ASP A 87 -1.43 0.20 -27.13
CA ASP A 87 -2.00 -0.92 -27.89
C ASP A 87 -1.13 -2.18 -27.82
N LEU A 88 0.18 -2.00 -27.94
CA LEU A 88 1.16 -3.07 -27.83
C LEU A 88 1.19 -3.66 -26.41
N LEU A 89 1.19 -2.81 -25.38
CA LEU A 89 1.15 -3.22 -23.98
C LEU A 89 -0.11 -4.04 -23.69
N CYS A 90 -1.27 -3.59 -24.18
CA CYS A 90 -2.55 -4.27 -24.07
C CYS A 90 -2.50 -5.67 -24.69
N ARG A 91 -2.01 -5.80 -25.93
CA ARG A 91 -1.86 -7.09 -26.61
C ARG A 91 -0.87 -8.02 -25.91
N GLN A 92 0.26 -7.51 -25.42
CA GLN A 92 1.30 -8.35 -24.82
C GLN A 92 0.92 -8.90 -23.46
N GLN A 93 0.31 -8.07 -22.61
CA GLN A 93 -0.06 -8.44 -21.24
C GLN A 93 -1.48 -9.00 -21.14
N GLN A 94 -2.21 -9.06 -22.26
CA GLN A 94 -3.61 -9.52 -22.31
C GLN A 94 -4.51 -8.68 -21.39
N PHE A 95 -4.31 -7.35 -21.41
CA PHE A 95 -5.19 -6.42 -20.70
C PHE A 95 -6.49 -6.19 -21.47
N HIS A 96 -7.59 -6.03 -20.74
CA HIS A 96 -8.87 -5.63 -21.29
C HIS A 96 -8.93 -4.11 -21.43
N CYS A 97 -8.04 -3.52 -22.23
CA CYS A 97 -7.78 -2.06 -22.22
C CYS A 97 -8.96 -1.18 -22.65
N ASP A 98 -9.74 -1.64 -23.63
CA ASP A 98 -10.89 -0.91 -24.18
C ASP A 98 -12.11 -1.06 -23.26
N ASP A 99 -12.28 -2.25 -22.67
CA ASP A 99 -13.34 -2.58 -21.72
C ASP A 99 -12.96 -2.29 -20.25
N TRP A 100 -11.82 -1.64 -19.99
CA TRP A 100 -11.37 -1.30 -18.64
C TRP A 100 -12.20 -0.15 -18.09
N ASP A 101 -13.36 -0.46 -17.55
CA ASP A 101 -14.24 0.48 -16.87
C ASP A 101 -14.10 0.35 -15.34
N PRO A 102 -13.47 1.33 -14.67
CA PRO A 102 -13.35 1.32 -13.20
C PRO A 102 -14.69 1.34 -12.46
N SER A 103 -15.77 1.84 -13.07
CA SER A 103 -17.10 1.93 -12.44
C SER A 103 -17.86 0.60 -12.36
N ARG A 104 -17.19 -0.49 -12.75
CA ARG A 104 -17.67 -1.87 -12.61
C ARG A 104 -17.08 -2.59 -11.38
N GLY A 105 -16.47 -1.84 -10.46
CA GLY A 105 -15.83 -2.38 -9.26
C GLY A 105 -14.61 -3.27 -9.51
N LEU A 106 -14.02 -3.75 -8.42
CA LEU A 106 -12.83 -4.59 -8.40
C LEU A 106 -13.07 -5.93 -9.08
N SER A 107 -14.20 -6.61 -8.85
CA SER A 107 -14.43 -7.96 -9.42
C SER A 107 -14.39 -7.98 -10.96
N CYS A 108 -14.80 -6.89 -11.64
CA CYS A 108 -14.66 -6.79 -13.10
C CYS A 108 -13.30 -6.28 -13.58
N ASN A 109 -12.48 -5.76 -12.67
CA ASN A 109 -11.15 -5.20 -12.96
C ASN A 109 -9.99 -6.01 -12.37
N ASP A 110 -10.27 -7.08 -11.63
CA ASP A 110 -9.33 -7.89 -10.85
C ASP A 110 -8.15 -8.39 -11.68
N HIS A 111 -8.43 -8.91 -12.89
CA HIS A 111 -7.42 -9.34 -13.85
C HIS A 111 -6.48 -8.18 -14.27
N ASN A 112 -7.02 -7.00 -14.57
CA ASN A 112 -6.22 -5.83 -14.93
C ASN A 112 -5.37 -5.36 -13.73
N VAL A 113 -5.95 -5.32 -12.52
CA VAL A 113 -5.24 -4.93 -11.27
C VAL A 113 -4.06 -5.86 -10.99
N VAL A 114 -4.29 -7.18 -10.96
CA VAL A 114 -3.22 -8.17 -10.70
C VAL A 114 -2.16 -8.15 -11.81
N THR A 115 -2.57 -7.96 -13.07
CA THR A 115 -1.65 -7.98 -14.22
C THR A 115 -0.75 -6.74 -14.27
N VAL A 116 -1.22 -5.56 -13.88
CA VAL A 116 -0.37 -4.35 -13.77
C VAL A 116 0.71 -4.52 -12.70
N TYR A 117 0.36 -5.00 -11.50
CA TYR A 117 1.34 -5.18 -10.42
C TYR A 117 2.37 -6.28 -10.72
N ARG A 118 1.99 -7.30 -11.51
CA ARG A 118 2.93 -8.27 -12.10
C ARG A 118 3.84 -7.63 -13.15
N TYR A 119 3.28 -6.87 -14.09
CA TYR A 119 4.06 -6.18 -15.13
C TYR A 119 5.14 -5.28 -14.53
N TYR A 120 4.83 -4.50 -13.49
CA TYR A 120 5.82 -3.66 -12.80
C TYR A 120 6.84 -4.48 -12.00
N ALA A 121 6.47 -5.65 -11.45
CA ALA A 121 7.43 -6.58 -10.85
C ALA A 121 8.43 -7.09 -11.90
N ASP A 122 7.93 -7.59 -13.03
CA ASP A 122 8.71 -8.19 -14.11
C ASP A 122 9.62 -7.15 -14.81
N LEU A 123 9.19 -5.89 -14.88
CA LEU A 123 10.03 -4.77 -15.32
C LEU A 123 11.22 -4.56 -14.38
N TYR A 124 10.97 -4.37 -13.08
CA TYR A 124 12.03 -4.11 -12.10
C TYR A 124 12.99 -5.31 -11.96
N LEU A 125 12.49 -6.54 -12.00
CA LEU A 125 13.32 -7.73 -11.88
C LEU A 125 14.29 -7.90 -13.05
N ARG A 126 13.94 -7.39 -14.25
CA ARG A 126 14.80 -7.36 -15.44
C ARG A 126 15.68 -6.11 -15.50
N ASN A 127 15.15 -4.95 -15.10
CA ASN A 127 15.78 -3.63 -15.18
C ASN A 127 15.78 -2.96 -13.78
N PRO A 128 16.77 -3.25 -12.90
CA PRO A 128 16.77 -2.79 -11.50
C PRO A 128 16.87 -1.27 -11.31
N GLU A 129 17.20 -0.51 -12.37
CA GLU A 129 17.16 0.95 -12.38
C GLU A 129 15.73 1.52 -12.42
N LEU A 130 14.73 0.70 -12.79
CA LEU A 130 13.30 1.04 -12.74
C LEU A 130 12.76 0.93 -11.30
N GLN A 131 13.42 1.61 -10.37
CA GLN A 131 13.15 1.51 -8.93
C GLN A 131 11.70 1.89 -8.58
N TRP A 132 11.09 2.83 -9.32
CA TRP A 132 9.68 3.20 -9.19
C TRP A 132 8.77 2.00 -9.47
N ALA A 133 9.03 1.22 -10.52
CA ALA A 133 8.23 0.02 -10.84
C ALA A 133 8.35 -1.05 -9.73
N GLY A 134 9.54 -1.21 -9.15
CA GLY A 134 9.74 -2.08 -7.98
C GLY A 134 8.93 -1.61 -6.77
N MET A 135 8.95 -0.31 -6.47
CA MET A 135 8.19 0.29 -5.37
C MET A 135 6.67 0.23 -5.61
N ALA A 136 6.22 0.47 -6.84
CA ALA A 136 4.82 0.35 -7.24
C ALA A 136 4.29 -1.08 -7.09
N SER A 137 5.12 -2.10 -7.39
CA SER A 137 4.74 -3.51 -7.18
C SER A 137 4.64 -3.88 -5.69
N LEU A 138 5.55 -3.36 -4.84
CA LEU A 138 5.48 -3.53 -3.38
C LEU A 138 4.21 -2.86 -2.81
N ALA A 139 3.99 -1.58 -3.14
CA ALA A 139 2.81 -0.82 -2.71
C ALA A 139 1.50 -1.45 -3.20
N GLY A 140 1.49 -1.94 -4.45
CA GLY A 140 0.33 -2.56 -5.08
C GLY A 140 -0.25 -3.76 -4.34
N GLY A 141 0.58 -4.51 -3.59
CA GLY A 141 0.08 -5.59 -2.73
C GLY A 141 -0.88 -5.07 -1.66
N LEU A 142 -0.44 -4.07 -0.89
CA LEU A 142 -1.26 -3.49 0.18
C LEU A 142 -2.49 -2.74 -0.37
N VAL A 143 -2.33 -2.02 -1.48
CA VAL A 143 -3.45 -1.32 -2.15
C VAL A 143 -4.50 -2.31 -2.64
N TYR A 144 -4.10 -3.42 -3.28
CA TYR A 144 -5.02 -4.46 -3.73
C TYR A 144 -5.74 -5.13 -2.55
N GLY A 145 -5.04 -5.41 -1.44
CA GLY A 145 -5.67 -5.88 -0.20
C GLY A 145 -6.72 -4.91 0.35
N GLY A 146 -6.44 -3.60 0.29
CA GLY A 146 -7.39 -2.54 0.67
C GLY A 146 -8.62 -2.47 -0.25
N MET A 147 -8.44 -2.60 -1.57
CA MET A 147 -9.55 -2.71 -2.53
C MET A 147 -10.45 -3.91 -2.22
N GLN A 148 -9.85 -5.08 -1.95
CA GLN A 148 -10.58 -6.30 -1.57
C GLN A 148 -11.36 -6.12 -0.27
N ASP A 149 -10.82 -5.39 0.70
CA ASP A 149 -11.48 -5.09 1.96
C ASP A 149 -12.66 -4.12 1.80
N LEU A 150 -12.54 -3.08 0.97
CA LEU A 150 -13.68 -2.20 0.62
C LEU A 150 -14.80 -2.97 -0.10
N HIS A 151 -14.42 -3.78 -1.08
CA HIS A 151 -15.34 -4.64 -1.84
C HIS A 151 -16.14 -5.58 -0.94
N VAL A 152 -15.48 -6.15 0.07
CA VAL A 152 -16.15 -6.99 1.08
C VAL A 152 -17.00 -6.14 2.03
N LEU A 153 -16.47 -5.03 2.55
CA LEU A 153 -17.15 -4.15 3.53
C LEU A 153 -18.49 -3.61 3.01
N ARG A 154 -18.56 -3.17 1.75
CA ARG A 154 -19.78 -2.58 1.19
C ARG A 154 -20.95 -3.56 1.17
N LYS A 155 -20.69 -4.84 0.89
CA LYS A 155 -21.67 -5.92 0.83
C LYS A 155 -22.14 -6.42 2.20
N LEU A 156 -21.51 -6.00 3.30
CA LEU A 156 -21.94 -6.34 4.65
C LEU A 156 -23.16 -5.51 5.06
N SER A 157 -24.07 -6.12 5.82
CA SER A 157 -25.12 -5.37 6.50
C SER A 157 -24.52 -4.41 7.52
N ARG A 158 -25.23 -3.30 7.79
CA ARG A 158 -24.85 -2.23 8.73
C ARG A 158 -24.25 -2.77 10.04
N ASP A 159 -24.95 -3.70 10.68
CA ASP A 159 -24.58 -4.18 12.02
C ASP A 159 -23.35 -5.09 12.00
N VAL A 160 -23.21 -5.95 10.98
CA VAL A 160 -22.01 -6.77 10.77
C VAL A 160 -20.82 -5.90 10.42
N ARG A 161 -21.01 -4.87 9.58
CA ARG A 161 -19.99 -3.87 9.26
C ARG A 161 -19.54 -3.14 10.52
N GLU A 162 -20.47 -2.69 11.36
CA GLU A 162 -20.17 -2.02 12.63
C GLU A 162 -19.38 -2.93 13.59
N GLU A 163 -19.76 -4.20 13.75
CA GLU A 163 -19.02 -5.16 14.59
C GLU A 163 -17.58 -5.35 14.09
N VAL A 164 -17.40 -5.58 12.78
CA VAL A 164 -16.08 -5.77 12.17
C VAL A 164 -15.20 -4.53 12.34
N LEU A 165 -15.74 -3.34 12.07
CA LEU A 165 -15.03 -2.07 12.23
C LEU A 165 -14.62 -1.83 13.69
N ARG A 166 -15.53 -2.00 14.66
CA ARG A 166 -15.23 -1.83 16.09
C ARG A 166 -14.17 -2.81 16.58
N LYS A 167 -14.23 -4.07 16.12
CA LYS A 167 -13.28 -5.13 16.49
C LYS A 167 -11.89 -4.89 15.89
N ARG A 168 -11.81 -4.40 14.64
CA ARG A 168 -10.54 -4.17 13.95
C ARG A 168 -9.88 -2.82 14.31
N PHE A 169 -10.69 -1.81 14.63
CA PHE A 169 -10.26 -0.43 14.86
C PHE A 169 -10.74 0.12 16.23
N PRO A 170 -10.40 -0.52 17.36
CA PRO A 170 -10.92 -0.17 18.68
C PRO A 170 -10.50 1.22 19.20
N MET A 171 -9.52 1.86 18.55
CA MET A 171 -9.03 3.21 18.87
C MET A 171 -9.64 4.31 17.98
N MET A 172 -10.47 3.95 16.99
CA MET A 172 -11.10 4.93 16.11
C MET A 172 -12.29 5.61 16.80
N PRO A 173 -12.48 6.93 16.65
CA PRO A 173 -13.66 7.63 17.17
C PRO A 173 -14.98 7.00 16.73
N ASN A 174 -15.95 6.93 17.64
CA ASN A 174 -17.25 6.28 17.42
C ASN A 174 -18.01 6.90 16.25
N GLU A 175 -17.83 8.20 16.02
CA GLU A 175 -18.48 8.99 14.97
C GLU A 175 -17.97 8.60 13.58
N LEU A 176 -16.67 8.30 13.45
CA LEU A 176 -16.08 7.81 12.19
C LEU A 176 -16.49 6.36 11.91
N ILE A 177 -16.49 5.51 12.94
CA ILE A 177 -17.03 4.14 12.85
C ILE A 177 -18.49 4.17 12.42
N ALA A 178 -19.32 5.02 13.04
CA ALA A 178 -20.74 5.15 12.71
C ALA A 178 -20.98 5.66 11.29
N ALA A 179 -20.13 6.56 10.77
CA ALA A 179 -20.19 7.03 9.38
C ALA A 179 -19.97 5.88 8.38
N ILE A 180 -18.88 5.10 8.53
CA ILE A 180 -18.57 3.97 7.61
C ILE A 180 -19.59 2.83 7.79
N ALA A 181 -20.00 2.54 9.03
CA ALA A 181 -21.03 1.54 9.31
C ALA A 181 -22.39 1.90 8.69
N GLY A 182 -22.77 3.18 8.75
CA GLY A 182 -24.05 3.69 8.26
C GLY A 182 -24.13 3.99 6.77
N ALA A 183 -23.00 4.02 6.05
CA ALA A 183 -22.94 4.27 4.61
C ALA A 183 -23.73 3.25 3.79
N THR A 184 -24.29 3.65 2.66
CA THR A 184 -24.93 2.72 1.71
C THR A 184 -23.89 1.83 1.01
N GLU A 185 -24.34 0.87 0.20
CA GLU A 185 -23.40 0.09 -0.63
C GLU A 185 -22.76 0.97 -1.70
N GLU A 186 -23.55 1.82 -2.36
CA GLU A 186 -23.13 2.74 -3.42
C GLU A 186 -22.14 3.79 -2.92
N GLU A 187 -22.33 4.30 -1.70
CA GLU A 187 -21.39 5.24 -1.06
C GLU A 187 -20.02 4.60 -0.76
N LEU A 188 -19.96 3.28 -0.53
CA LEU A 188 -18.71 2.56 -0.32
C LEU A 188 -18.11 2.04 -1.64
N GLU A 189 -18.95 1.69 -2.62
CA GLU A 189 -18.57 1.36 -4.00
C GLU A 189 -17.83 2.52 -4.66
N PHE A 190 -18.23 3.77 -4.41
CA PHE A 190 -17.51 4.97 -4.86
C PHE A 190 -16.00 4.94 -4.49
N PHE A 191 -15.64 4.52 -3.27
CA PHE A 191 -14.24 4.45 -2.86
C PHE A 191 -13.51 3.27 -3.53
N GLU A 192 -14.18 2.13 -3.70
CA GLU A 192 -13.64 0.98 -4.43
C GLU A 192 -13.33 1.35 -5.89
N ASP A 193 -14.31 1.92 -6.60
CA ASP A 193 -14.20 2.39 -7.97
C ASP A 193 -13.12 3.47 -8.11
N LYS A 194 -13.01 4.40 -7.16
CA LYS A 194 -11.94 5.41 -7.14
C LYS A 194 -10.56 4.78 -7.05
N PHE A 195 -10.35 3.78 -6.20
CA PHE A 195 -9.07 3.06 -6.18
C PHE A 195 -8.77 2.35 -7.51
N VAL A 196 -9.76 1.70 -8.12
CA VAL A 196 -9.59 1.05 -9.44
C VAL A 196 -9.29 2.09 -10.53
N ALA A 197 -9.91 3.28 -10.47
CA ALA A 197 -9.69 4.38 -11.39
C ALA A 197 -8.30 5.00 -11.23
N MET A 198 -7.85 5.27 -10.01
CA MET A 198 -6.49 5.72 -9.69
C MET A 198 -5.45 4.74 -10.23
N HIS A 199 -5.65 3.44 -10.00
CA HIS A 199 -4.78 2.39 -10.53
C HIS A 199 -4.72 2.40 -12.08
N LYS A 200 -5.86 2.56 -12.77
CA LYS A 200 -5.91 2.74 -14.23
C LYS A 200 -5.16 3.99 -14.69
N GLN A 201 -5.29 5.11 -13.98
CA GLN A 201 -4.67 6.39 -14.32
C GLN A 201 -3.14 6.34 -14.23
N ILE A 202 -2.58 5.78 -13.15
CA ILE A 202 -1.13 5.54 -13.02
C ILE A 202 -0.64 4.71 -14.22
N PHE A 203 -1.36 3.64 -14.56
CA PHE A 203 -0.95 2.74 -15.63
C PHE A 203 -1.05 3.38 -17.02
N ARG A 204 -2.06 4.23 -17.26
CA ARG A 204 -2.20 5.04 -18.48
C ARG A 204 -1.13 6.13 -18.60
N ASP A 205 -0.66 6.71 -17.50
CA ASP A 205 0.46 7.68 -17.54
C ASP A 205 1.79 6.98 -17.82
N LEU A 206 2.15 5.97 -17.01
CA LEU A 206 3.53 5.44 -16.97
C LEU A 206 3.71 4.06 -17.63
N GLY A 207 2.66 3.25 -17.79
CA GLY A 207 2.78 1.86 -18.24
C GLY A 207 3.41 1.72 -19.63
N TRP A 208 2.95 2.54 -20.59
CA TRP A 208 3.46 2.56 -21.97
C TRP A 208 4.86 3.18 -22.06
N GLN A 209 5.18 4.19 -21.24
CA GLN A 209 6.52 4.78 -21.17
C GLN A 209 7.55 3.75 -20.71
N HIS A 210 7.22 2.94 -19.69
CA HIS A 210 8.07 1.83 -19.27
C HIS A 210 8.28 0.79 -20.37
N LEU A 211 7.27 0.50 -21.20
CA LEU A 211 7.40 -0.43 -22.33
C LEU A 211 8.30 0.13 -23.44
N ALA A 212 8.22 1.44 -23.72
CA ALA A 212 9.09 2.12 -24.67
C ALA A 212 10.55 2.09 -24.20
N TYR A 213 10.78 2.39 -22.92
CA TYR A 213 12.12 2.31 -22.31
C TYR A 213 12.67 0.87 -22.30
N ASP A 214 11.87 -0.14 -21.91
CA ASP A 214 12.28 -1.56 -21.89
C ASP A 214 12.68 -2.11 -23.27
N ARG A 215 12.25 -1.47 -24.36
CA ARG A 215 12.51 -1.89 -25.75
C ARG A 215 13.58 -1.07 -26.46
N GLY A 216 13.57 0.25 -26.29
CA GLY A 216 14.42 1.18 -27.02
C GLY A 216 15.34 2.03 -26.13
N GLY A 217 15.30 1.82 -24.81
CA GLY A 217 16.07 2.59 -23.84
C GLY A 217 15.75 4.08 -23.87
N ILE A 218 16.73 4.89 -23.45
CA ILE A 218 16.58 6.34 -23.38
C ILE A 218 16.44 7.02 -24.74
N GLU A 219 16.99 6.46 -25.82
CA GLU A 219 16.87 7.04 -27.16
C GLU A 219 15.43 7.02 -27.67
N GLU A 220 14.66 5.99 -27.32
CA GLU A 220 13.24 5.92 -27.69
C GLU A 220 12.39 6.91 -26.87
N ILE A 221 12.71 7.06 -25.58
CA ILE A 221 12.07 8.08 -24.72
C ILE A 221 12.40 9.51 -25.21
N ARG A 222 13.64 9.77 -25.63
CA ARG A 222 14.04 11.03 -26.28
C ARG A 222 13.23 11.27 -27.55
N ARG A 223 13.12 10.29 -28.44
CA ARG A 223 12.32 10.38 -29.68
C ARG A 223 10.83 10.67 -29.40
N LEU A 224 10.25 10.04 -28.38
CA LEU A 224 8.86 10.29 -27.95
C LEU A 224 8.67 11.69 -27.36
N ALA A 225 9.66 12.20 -26.61
CA ALA A 225 9.67 13.58 -26.11
C ALA A 225 9.85 14.62 -27.23
N ASP A 226 10.73 14.37 -28.21
CA ASP A 226 10.91 15.21 -29.41
C ASP A 226 9.63 15.26 -30.27
N ALA A 227 8.85 14.18 -30.26
CA ALA A 227 7.52 14.12 -30.87
C ALA A 227 6.41 14.78 -30.01
N GLY A 228 6.76 15.39 -28.86
CA GLY A 228 5.82 16.08 -27.97
C GLY A 228 4.98 15.17 -27.06
N GLN A 229 5.26 13.87 -27.02
CA GLN A 229 4.42 12.86 -26.34
C GLN A 229 4.85 12.61 -24.89
N ILE A 230 6.07 13.01 -24.51
CA ILE A 230 6.60 12.96 -23.15
C ILE A 230 7.01 14.38 -22.74
N PRO A 231 6.44 14.96 -21.67
CA PRO A 231 6.83 16.28 -21.18
C PRO A 231 8.32 16.37 -20.82
N ARG A 232 8.96 17.52 -21.04
CA ARG A 232 10.42 17.70 -20.80
C ARG A 232 10.86 17.31 -19.38
N ALA A 233 10.08 17.66 -18.35
CA ALA A 233 10.36 17.25 -16.97
C ALA A 233 10.29 15.71 -16.76
N THR A 234 9.42 15.02 -17.48
CA THR A 234 9.35 13.54 -17.46
C THR A 234 10.52 12.93 -18.22
N LEU A 235 10.94 13.52 -19.35
CA LEU A 235 12.18 13.13 -20.04
C LEU A 235 13.40 13.27 -19.11
N GLU A 236 13.52 14.36 -18.36
CA GLU A 236 14.63 14.58 -17.42
C GLU A 236 14.70 13.49 -16.34
N ALA A 237 13.55 13.04 -15.82
CA ALA A 237 13.48 11.89 -14.92
C ALA A 237 13.99 10.59 -15.60
N TRP A 238 13.59 10.33 -16.84
CA TRP A 238 14.10 9.19 -17.61
C TRP A 238 15.60 9.30 -17.95
N GLU A 239 16.12 10.50 -18.22
CA GLU A 239 17.56 10.74 -18.43
C GLU A 239 18.40 10.56 -17.15
N ASP A 240 17.79 10.75 -15.98
CA ASP A 240 18.38 10.43 -14.67
C ASP A 240 18.32 8.91 -14.38
N ILE A 241 17.22 8.22 -14.70
CA ILE A 241 17.08 6.75 -14.62
C ILE A 241 18.07 6.04 -15.54
N ALA A 242 18.22 6.49 -16.79
CA ALA A 242 19.10 5.87 -17.78
C ALA A 242 20.60 6.10 -17.55
N SER A 243 20.97 6.89 -16.54
CA SER A 243 22.32 7.43 -16.39
C SER A 243 23.38 6.43 -15.91
N GLY A 244 22.96 5.36 -15.24
CA GLY A 244 23.85 4.44 -14.51
C GLY A 244 24.49 5.01 -13.23
N ASP A 245 24.25 6.28 -12.88
CA ASP A 245 24.70 6.89 -11.62
C ASP A 245 23.63 6.65 -10.53
N PRO A 246 23.93 5.92 -9.44
CA PRO A 246 22.93 5.57 -8.44
C PRO A 246 22.16 6.75 -7.83
N GLN A 247 22.80 7.92 -7.67
CA GLN A 247 22.11 9.10 -7.14
C GLN A 247 21.15 9.69 -8.17
N ARG A 248 21.55 9.74 -9.44
CA ARG A 248 20.67 10.16 -10.54
C ARG A 248 19.50 9.20 -10.71
N VAL A 249 19.76 7.89 -10.71
CA VAL A 249 18.72 6.85 -10.80
C VAL A 249 17.69 7.00 -9.68
N SER A 250 18.12 7.20 -8.43
CA SER A 250 17.22 7.46 -7.30
C SER A 250 16.33 8.69 -7.54
N ARG A 251 16.92 9.82 -7.94
CA ARG A 251 16.17 11.07 -8.18
C ARG A 251 15.18 10.97 -9.35
N GLY A 252 15.55 10.29 -10.42
CA GLY A 252 14.65 10.09 -11.57
C GLY A 252 13.42 9.27 -11.18
N ASN A 253 13.60 8.19 -10.42
CA ASN A 253 12.49 7.40 -9.89
C ASN A 253 11.66 8.16 -8.84
N GLU A 254 12.28 8.97 -7.99
CA GLU A 254 11.59 9.86 -7.05
C GLU A 254 10.77 10.93 -7.79
N ALA A 255 11.26 11.48 -8.90
CA ALA A 255 10.53 12.44 -9.73
C ALA A 255 9.28 11.82 -10.39
N LEU A 256 9.37 10.57 -10.85
CA LEU A 256 8.19 9.82 -11.32
C LEU A 256 7.19 9.57 -10.18
N LEU A 257 7.66 9.19 -8.98
CA LEU A 257 6.80 8.99 -7.81
C LEU A 257 6.12 10.30 -7.36
N TYR A 258 6.84 11.42 -7.37
CA TYR A 258 6.30 12.73 -7.03
C TYR A 258 5.22 13.15 -8.03
N ARG A 259 5.45 12.95 -9.34
CA ARG A 259 4.45 13.19 -10.39
C ARG A 259 3.19 12.34 -10.16
N GLU A 260 3.35 11.05 -9.93
CA GLU A 260 2.25 10.13 -9.64
C GLU A 260 1.43 10.64 -8.44
N GLN A 261 2.10 10.83 -7.30
CA GLN A 261 1.45 11.17 -6.03
C GLN A 261 0.82 12.57 -6.01
N LYS A 262 1.35 13.53 -6.79
CA LYS A 262 0.89 14.93 -6.81
C LYS A 262 -0.03 15.26 -7.98
N THR A 263 0.28 14.78 -9.18
CA THR A 263 -0.36 15.21 -10.43
C THR A 263 -1.38 14.18 -10.93
N ILE A 264 -1.16 12.89 -10.66
CA ILE A 264 -2.08 11.83 -11.12
C ILE A 264 -3.11 11.49 -10.04
N LEU A 265 -2.71 11.43 -8.76
CA LEU A 265 -3.57 10.91 -7.70
C LEU A 265 -4.25 11.96 -6.80
N GLN A 266 -3.76 13.20 -6.76
CA GLN A 266 -4.22 14.13 -5.71
C GLN A 266 -5.68 14.53 -5.85
N ASP A 267 -6.17 14.75 -7.08
CA ASP A 267 -7.56 15.11 -7.34
C ASP A 267 -8.52 13.99 -6.89
N ASP A 268 -8.20 12.72 -7.17
CA ASP A 268 -8.98 11.57 -6.67
C ASP A 268 -8.96 11.45 -5.13
N TYR A 269 -7.81 11.72 -4.50
CA TYR A 269 -7.73 11.75 -3.04
C TYR A 269 -8.56 12.87 -2.43
N ASP A 270 -8.58 14.06 -3.05
CA ASP A 270 -9.41 15.17 -2.61
C ASP A 270 -10.91 14.89 -2.86
N GLU A 271 -11.29 14.24 -3.96
CA GLU A 271 -12.64 13.74 -4.17
C GLU A 271 -13.05 12.72 -3.08
N MET A 272 -12.22 11.73 -2.78
CA MET A 272 -12.49 10.75 -1.71
C MET A 272 -12.61 11.42 -0.34
N LYS A 273 -11.73 12.37 -0.01
CA LYS A 273 -11.75 13.08 1.29
C LYS A 273 -13.01 13.95 1.44
N ASN A 274 -13.47 14.57 0.35
CA ASN A 274 -14.64 15.45 0.35
C ASN A 274 -15.97 14.71 0.14
N HIS A 275 -15.94 13.40 -0.15
CA HIS A 275 -17.13 12.60 -0.41
C HIS A 275 -18.08 12.55 0.80
N HIS A 276 -19.29 13.10 0.64
CA HIS A 276 -20.39 13.06 1.62
C HIS A 276 -19.98 13.45 3.06
N GLY A 277 -19.10 14.45 3.19
CA GLY A 277 -18.75 15.06 4.47
C GLY A 277 -17.99 14.14 5.40
N LEU A 278 -18.62 13.66 6.48
CA LEU A 278 -17.93 12.84 7.49
C LEU A 278 -17.51 11.47 6.95
N LEU A 279 -18.20 10.93 5.93
CA LEU A 279 -17.88 9.62 5.36
C LEU A 279 -16.50 9.63 4.67
N GLY A 280 -16.26 10.56 3.76
CA GLY A 280 -14.97 10.73 3.07
C GLY A 280 -13.83 10.97 4.05
N LEU A 281 -14.05 11.80 5.08
CA LEU A 281 -13.09 11.97 6.17
C LEU A 281 -12.85 10.67 6.94
N ALA A 282 -13.89 9.90 7.28
CA ALA A 282 -13.76 8.64 8.02
C ALA A 282 -13.00 7.56 7.22
N VAL A 283 -13.32 7.37 5.94
CA VAL A 283 -12.66 6.37 5.08
C VAL A 283 -11.20 6.75 4.84
N THR A 284 -10.91 8.00 4.47
CA THR A 284 -9.53 8.45 4.24
C THR A 284 -8.70 8.48 5.53
N TYR A 285 -9.32 8.76 6.68
CA TYR A 285 -8.66 8.63 7.99
C TYR A 285 -8.38 7.17 8.35
N MET A 286 -9.33 6.26 8.12
CA MET A 286 -9.15 4.81 8.30
C MET A 286 -7.95 4.32 7.48
N MET A 287 -7.88 4.68 6.20
CA MET A 287 -6.74 4.37 5.32
C MET A 287 -5.42 4.83 5.95
N GLY A 288 -5.34 6.05 6.48
CA GLY A 288 -4.14 6.56 7.16
C GLY A 288 -3.76 5.77 8.42
N GLN A 289 -4.72 5.35 9.24
CA GLN A 289 -4.43 4.54 10.42
C GLN A 289 -3.96 3.11 10.06
N THR A 290 -4.39 2.58 8.91
CA THR A 290 -4.17 1.17 8.54
C THR A 290 -3.07 0.96 7.50
N SER A 291 -2.55 2.03 6.92
CA SER A 291 -1.48 1.97 5.93
C SER A 291 -0.14 1.65 6.59
N GLU A 292 0.23 0.36 6.56
CA GLU A 292 1.57 -0.13 6.84
C GLU A 292 2.55 0.21 5.70
N SER A 293 3.84 0.28 5.98
CA SER A 293 4.84 0.57 4.94
C SER A 293 4.96 -0.61 3.97
N PRO A 294 4.85 -0.40 2.64
CA PRO A 294 5.12 -1.45 1.66
C PRO A 294 6.62 -1.77 1.56
N ILE A 295 7.49 -0.92 2.13
CA ILE A 295 8.94 -1.12 2.12
C ILE A 295 9.34 -1.99 3.32
N PRO A 296 10.08 -3.10 3.14
CA PRO A 296 10.37 -4.04 4.21
C PRO A 296 11.03 -3.42 5.45
N GLY A 297 10.27 -3.33 6.54
CA GLY A 297 10.70 -2.72 7.80
C GLY A 297 10.84 -1.20 7.75
N GLY A 298 10.05 -0.52 6.90
CA GLY A 298 9.64 0.87 7.13
C GLY A 298 8.53 0.96 8.20
N ARG A 299 8.09 2.19 8.50
CA ARG A 299 7.07 2.48 9.53
C ARG A 299 5.70 2.78 8.90
N PRO A 300 4.58 2.45 9.57
CA PRO A 300 3.24 2.81 9.11
C PRO A 300 3.04 4.33 9.06
N PHE A 301 2.07 4.78 8.25
CA PHE A 301 1.75 6.21 8.08
C PHE A 301 1.55 6.92 9.42
N ARG A 302 0.79 6.30 10.34
CA ARG A 302 0.50 6.82 11.69
C ARG A 302 1.73 7.05 12.59
N ASP A 303 2.86 6.40 12.33
CA ASP A 303 4.08 6.56 13.13
C ASP A 303 4.96 7.71 12.60
N VAL A 304 4.76 8.12 11.34
CA VAL A 304 5.55 9.16 10.65
C VAL A 304 4.77 10.47 10.58
N VAL A 305 3.47 10.40 10.30
CA VAL A 305 2.58 11.53 10.10
C VAL A 305 1.82 11.86 11.38
N ASN A 306 2.59 12.31 12.37
CA ASN A 306 2.08 12.97 13.56
C ASN A 306 2.22 14.47 13.38
N GLU A 307 1.23 15.08 12.73
CA GLU A 307 0.97 16.53 12.69
C GLU A 307 0.39 17.01 14.04
N LEU A 308 0.90 16.50 15.16
CA LEU A 308 0.60 17.08 16.45
C LEU A 308 1.31 18.42 16.48
N ALA A 309 0.55 19.48 16.16
CA ALA A 309 0.97 20.84 16.41
C ALA A 309 1.49 20.91 17.85
N THR A 310 2.64 21.57 18.02
CA THR A 310 3.30 21.78 19.31
C THR A 310 2.25 22.19 20.34
N VAL A 311 1.96 21.32 21.29
CA VAL A 311 1.01 21.67 22.36
C VAL A 311 1.78 22.60 23.29
N ASP A 312 1.38 23.87 23.34
CA ASP A 312 1.83 24.82 24.36
C ASP A 312 1.38 24.29 25.72
N LEU A 313 2.24 23.48 26.32
CA LEU A 313 2.07 22.98 27.67
C LEU A 313 2.56 24.06 28.64
N PRO A 314 1.87 24.27 29.78
CA PRO A 314 2.32 25.22 30.77
C PRO A 314 3.71 24.84 31.30
N ASP A 315 4.54 25.84 31.61
CA ASP A 315 5.91 25.69 32.17
C ASP A 315 5.99 24.83 33.44
N GLN A 316 4.84 24.50 34.05
CA GLN A 316 4.68 23.61 35.18
C GLN A 316 3.44 22.73 35.01
N ILE A 317 3.60 21.42 35.24
CA ILE A 317 2.48 20.48 35.40
C ILE A 317 2.32 20.16 36.88
N CYS A 318 1.10 20.33 37.40
CA CYS A 318 0.72 20.00 38.77
C CYS A 318 -0.10 18.70 38.78
N LEU A 319 0.37 17.68 39.51
CA LEU A 319 -0.28 16.35 39.51
C LEU A 319 -1.69 16.34 40.14
N THR A 320 -2.01 17.35 40.96
CA THR A 320 -3.36 17.65 41.46
C THR A 320 -3.50 19.17 41.63
N PRO A 321 -4.73 19.72 41.75
CA PRO A 321 -4.95 21.17 41.93
C PRO A 321 -4.34 21.78 43.21
N TRP A 322 -3.85 20.95 44.13
CA TRP A 322 -3.26 21.34 45.42
C TRP A 322 -1.90 20.65 45.66
N GLY A 323 -1.35 20.01 44.63
CA GLY A 323 -0.15 19.17 44.72
C GLY A 323 1.14 19.91 44.33
N PRO A 324 2.31 19.30 44.52
CA PRO A 324 3.56 19.84 44.02
C PRO A 324 3.52 19.89 42.48
N CYS A 325 3.90 21.05 41.95
CA CYS A 325 4.08 21.26 40.52
C CYS A 325 5.55 21.00 40.14
N GLN A 326 5.78 20.41 38.98
CA GLN A 326 7.12 20.24 38.41
C GLN A 326 7.24 21.03 37.12
N SER A 327 8.31 21.80 36.99
CA SER A 327 8.73 22.32 35.68
C SER A 327 9.28 21.17 34.85
N ILE A 328 8.68 20.98 33.68
CA ILE A 328 9.15 20.04 32.66
C ILE A 328 9.65 20.90 31.50
N PRO A 329 10.87 20.68 30.96
CA PRO A 329 11.30 21.35 29.74
C PRO A 329 10.30 21.03 28.61
N VAL A 330 9.61 22.05 28.11
CA VAL A 330 8.60 21.88 27.03
C VAL A 330 9.22 21.30 25.76
N ASP A 331 10.51 21.55 25.53
CA ASP A 331 11.34 20.99 24.45
C ASP A 331 11.38 19.44 24.44
N ASP A 332 11.11 18.77 25.57
CA ASP A 332 11.20 17.31 25.73
C ASP A 332 9.84 16.58 25.71
N ILE A 333 8.70 17.30 25.64
CA ILE A 333 7.37 16.67 25.71
C ILE A 333 6.87 16.28 24.31
N THR A 334 7.34 15.14 23.82
CA THR A 334 6.73 14.48 22.64
C THR A 334 5.43 13.79 23.03
N LEU A 335 4.29 14.46 22.80
CA LEU A 335 3.01 13.75 22.71
C LEU A 335 3.07 12.78 21.52
N ARG A 336 3.00 11.48 21.80
CA ARG A 336 2.72 10.45 20.78
C ARG A 336 1.25 10.08 20.92
N ALA A 337 0.39 10.69 20.11
CA ALA A 337 -0.95 10.17 19.94
C ALA A 337 -0.84 8.77 19.30
N PRO A 338 -1.60 7.76 19.75
CA PRO A 338 -1.63 6.44 19.12
C PRO A 338 -2.44 6.44 17.79
N ILE A 339 -2.65 7.62 17.21
CA ILE A 339 -3.46 7.90 16.04
C ILE A 339 -2.74 8.95 15.20
N ALA A 340 -2.64 8.73 13.88
CA ALA A 340 -2.19 9.77 12.97
C ALA A 340 -3.10 10.99 13.09
N THR A 341 -2.53 12.20 13.14
CA THR A 341 -3.30 13.44 13.08
C THR A 341 -3.38 14.02 11.65
N GLY A 342 -2.44 13.65 10.78
CA GLY A 342 -2.57 13.89 9.34
C GLY A 342 -3.52 12.89 8.66
N ASN A 343 -3.93 13.19 7.43
CA ASN A 343 -4.80 12.34 6.62
C ASN A 343 -4.06 11.91 5.34
N ILE A 344 -4.07 10.62 5.01
CA ILE A 344 -3.34 10.09 3.84
C ILE A 344 -3.85 10.63 2.50
N ALA A 345 -5.09 11.15 2.44
CA ALA A 345 -5.59 11.83 1.24
C ALA A 345 -4.97 13.23 1.02
N THR A 346 -4.37 13.85 2.05
CA THR A 346 -3.66 15.12 1.91
C THR A 346 -2.27 14.88 1.32
N PHE A 347 -1.92 15.60 0.24
CA PHE A 347 -0.63 15.43 -0.44
C PHE A 347 0.55 15.55 0.51
N ASP A 348 0.65 16.63 1.30
CA ASP A 348 1.82 16.89 2.15
C ASP A 348 2.00 15.80 3.23
N SER A 349 0.90 15.36 3.85
CA SER A 349 0.87 14.25 4.80
C SER A 349 1.40 12.95 4.16
N ARG A 350 0.90 12.61 2.96
CA ARG A 350 1.27 11.38 2.23
C ARG A 350 2.71 11.45 1.69
N TRP A 351 3.12 12.59 1.16
CA TRP A 351 4.48 12.83 0.68
C TRP A 351 5.50 12.85 1.81
N LYS A 352 5.15 13.37 2.99
CA LYS A 352 5.99 13.28 4.20
C LYS A 352 6.29 11.82 4.54
N TRP A 353 5.28 10.94 4.55
CA TRP A 353 5.49 9.52 4.81
C TRP A 353 6.41 8.86 3.76
N ILE A 354 6.23 9.19 2.48
CA ILE A 354 7.03 8.66 1.38
C ILE A 354 8.49 9.14 1.47
N SER A 355 8.73 10.44 1.72
CA SER A 355 10.05 11.06 1.70
C SER A 355 10.85 10.90 3.01
N GLU A 356 10.20 10.83 4.17
CA GLU A 356 10.87 10.65 5.47
C GLU A 356 11.03 9.18 5.89
N ASP A 357 10.31 8.24 5.27
CA ASP A 357 10.38 6.81 5.62
C ASP A 357 10.58 5.89 4.42
N MET A 358 9.64 5.85 3.47
CA MET A 358 9.66 4.85 2.40
C MET A 358 10.90 4.95 1.50
N LEU A 359 11.13 6.12 0.90
CA LEU A 359 12.23 6.33 -0.05
C LEU A 359 13.61 6.13 0.58
N PRO A 360 13.94 6.74 1.74
CA PRO A 360 15.23 6.49 2.40
C PRO A 360 15.43 5.00 2.75
N ARG A 361 14.38 4.32 3.23
CA ARG A 361 14.45 2.90 3.58
C ARG A 361 14.62 2.02 2.34
N TYR A 362 13.94 2.35 1.25
CA TYR A 362 14.00 1.61 -0.01
C TYR A 362 15.39 1.77 -0.66
N GLN A 363 15.93 2.98 -0.73
CA GLN A 363 17.29 3.23 -1.23
C GLN A 363 18.36 2.52 -0.38
N GLU A 364 18.21 2.52 0.95
CA GLU A 364 19.13 1.78 1.83
C GLU A 364 19.05 0.25 1.60
N LEU A 365 17.85 -0.30 1.38
CA LEU A 365 17.69 -1.73 1.05
C LEU A 365 18.26 -2.06 -0.33
N LEU A 366 18.05 -1.22 -1.36
CA LEU A 366 18.66 -1.38 -2.68
C LEU A 366 20.20 -1.39 -2.60
N ARG A 367 20.77 -0.63 -1.66
CA ARG A 367 22.23 -0.56 -1.41
C ARG A 367 22.78 -1.72 -0.57
N THR A 368 22.00 -2.29 0.35
CA THR A 368 22.50 -3.23 1.38
C THR A 368 21.98 -4.66 1.27
N ASP A 369 20.76 -4.85 0.77
CA ASP A 369 20.11 -6.16 0.59
C ASP A 369 19.18 -6.11 -0.64
N PRO A 370 19.72 -5.88 -1.86
CA PRO A 370 18.93 -5.84 -3.09
C PRO A 370 18.24 -7.17 -3.36
N ASP A 371 18.81 -8.30 -2.93
CA ASP A 371 18.18 -9.61 -3.06
C ASP A 371 16.89 -9.73 -2.24
N ARG A 372 16.77 -9.05 -1.08
CA ARG A 372 15.50 -8.95 -0.35
C ARG A 372 14.47 -8.17 -1.14
N ILE A 373 14.82 -7.04 -1.74
CA ILE A 373 13.89 -6.30 -2.61
C ILE A 373 13.45 -7.18 -3.78
N ARG A 374 14.38 -7.87 -4.47
CA ARG A 374 14.05 -8.79 -5.57
C ARG A 374 13.15 -9.94 -5.11
N ARG A 375 13.39 -10.52 -3.93
CA ARG A 375 12.51 -11.55 -3.34
C ARG A 375 11.10 -11.02 -3.07
N GLU A 376 10.97 -9.87 -2.40
CA GLU A 376 9.65 -9.32 -2.05
C GLU A 376 8.87 -8.85 -3.29
N VAL A 377 9.52 -8.21 -4.26
CA VAL A 377 8.91 -7.80 -5.55
C VAL A 377 8.47 -9.03 -6.36
N GLY A 378 9.25 -10.11 -6.37
CA GLY A 378 8.93 -11.36 -7.07
C GLY A 378 7.81 -12.20 -6.47
N ARG A 379 7.24 -11.82 -5.33
CA ARG A 379 6.04 -12.45 -4.75
C ARG A 379 4.81 -12.17 -5.60
N GLN A 380 3.79 -13.04 -5.53
CA GLN A 380 2.54 -12.76 -6.25
C GLN A 380 1.80 -11.58 -5.57
N PRO A 381 1.16 -10.67 -6.33
CA PRO A 381 0.40 -9.57 -5.75
C PRO A 381 -0.68 -10.04 -4.77
N GLY A 382 -1.32 -11.19 -5.04
CA GLY A 382 -2.31 -11.81 -4.15
C GLY A 382 -1.75 -12.26 -2.80
N ASP A 383 -0.50 -12.71 -2.73
CA ASP A 383 0.15 -13.11 -1.47
C ASP A 383 0.38 -11.88 -0.58
N ARG A 384 0.88 -10.79 -1.18
CA ARG A 384 1.11 -9.51 -0.49
C ARG A 384 -0.21 -8.85 -0.09
N ALA A 385 -1.25 -8.96 -0.92
CA ALA A 385 -2.58 -8.49 -0.60
C ALA A 385 -3.16 -9.24 0.61
N ALA A 386 -3.09 -10.57 0.62
CA ALA A 386 -3.58 -11.40 1.72
C ALA A 386 -2.94 -11.04 3.08
N GLU A 387 -1.65 -10.67 3.10
CA GLU A 387 -0.96 -10.17 4.29
C GLU A 387 -1.41 -8.76 4.72
N GLY A 388 -1.78 -7.91 3.77
CA GLY A 388 -2.28 -6.55 4.02
C GLY A 388 -3.75 -6.48 4.45
N ARG A 389 -4.53 -7.56 4.29
CA ARG A 389 -5.98 -7.55 4.58
C ARG A 389 -6.27 -7.37 6.08
N LEU A 390 -7.25 -6.52 6.34
CA LEU A 390 -7.76 -6.15 7.64
C LEU A 390 -9.07 -6.88 7.96
N ILE A 391 -9.85 -7.21 6.92
CA ILE A 391 -11.18 -7.81 7.05
C ILE A 391 -11.09 -9.34 6.92
N PRO A 392 -11.47 -10.12 7.95
CA PRO A 392 -11.28 -11.57 8.00
C PRO A 392 -12.32 -12.37 7.19
N ILE A 393 -12.88 -11.78 6.13
CA ILE A 393 -13.91 -12.35 5.26
C ILE A 393 -13.32 -12.45 3.85
N GLY A 394 -13.46 -13.62 3.21
CA GLY A 394 -12.87 -13.89 1.91
C GLY A 394 -13.41 -12.97 0.80
N TYR A 395 -12.50 -12.44 -0.03
CA TYR A 395 -12.85 -11.81 -1.30
C TYR A 395 -12.98 -12.88 -2.39
N ASN A 396 -13.93 -12.71 -3.31
CA ASN A 396 -14.16 -13.60 -4.44
C ASN A 396 -14.28 -12.78 -5.73
N PRO A 397 -13.28 -12.79 -6.63
CA PRO A 397 -13.30 -11.99 -7.86
C PRO A 397 -14.38 -12.41 -8.88
N ARG A 398 -15.17 -13.45 -8.58
CA ARG A 398 -16.27 -13.94 -9.43
C ARG A 398 -17.66 -13.63 -8.87
N ASP A 399 -17.75 -12.77 -7.85
CA ASP A 399 -19.02 -12.40 -7.23
C ASP A 399 -19.66 -11.12 -7.81
N GLY A 400 -18.98 -10.47 -8.76
CA GLY A 400 -19.53 -9.40 -9.60
C GLY A 400 -20.06 -9.96 -10.92
N VAL A 401 -21.08 -9.32 -11.49
CA VAL A 401 -21.59 -9.65 -12.83
C VAL A 401 -20.79 -8.86 -13.87
N CYS A 402 -19.84 -9.56 -14.47
CA CYS A 402 -18.87 -9.00 -15.42
C CYS A 402 -19.10 -9.53 -16.84
#